data_AF-A0A7W1DPX7-F1
#
_entry.id   AF-A0A7W1DPX7-F1
#
_cell.length_a   1.000
_cell.length_b   1.000
_cell.length_c   1.000
_cell.angle_alpha   90.00
_cell.angle_beta   90.00
_cell.angle_gamma   90.00
#
_symmetry.space_group_name_H-M   'P 1'
#
loop_
_entity.id
_entity.type
_entity.pdbx_description
1 polymer ?
#
loop_
_entity_poly.entity_id
_entity_poly.type
_entity_poly.pdbx_seq_one_letter_code
_entity_poly.pdbx_strand_id
1 'polypeptide(L)'
;MTADRSPGQVRRERALVGLWLVMAVLLWNGVYDMSLGEGIKEYLFRSALHEAGRAPSVSIATVLDPYIFDAAWVSTFWASLVMLAGLLTIRVMRRSHEA
;
A
#
# COMPACT_ATOMS: atom_id res chain seq x y z
N MET A 1 8.59 -25.56 -28.75
CA MET A 1 7.32 -25.16 -29.39
C MET A 1 6.82 -23.92 -28.65
N THR A 2 7.32 -22.75 -29.00
CA THR A 2 6.91 -21.46 -28.42
C THR A 2 5.57 -21.09 -29.03
N ALA A 3 4.50 -21.13 -28.24
CA ALA A 3 3.20 -20.65 -28.67
C ALA A 3 3.35 -19.19 -29.15
N ASP A 4 3.07 -18.97 -30.44
CA ASP A 4 3.11 -17.65 -31.05
C ASP A 4 1.98 -16.82 -30.44
N ARG A 5 2.33 -15.96 -29.47
CA ARG A 5 1.35 -15.17 -28.74
C ARG A 5 0.86 -14.05 -29.65
N SER A 6 -0.44 -14.02 -29.91
CA SER A 6 -1.03 -12.91 -30.65
C SER A 6 -0.72 -11.57 -29.93
N PRO A 7 -0.40 -10.50 -30.67
CA PRO A 7 -0.06 -9.20 -30.07
C PRO A 7 -1.17 -8.64 -29.17
N GLY A 8 -2.43 -9.04 -29.40
CA GLY A 8 -3.57 -8.69 -28.54
C GLY A 8 -3.53 -9.32 -27.15
N GLN A 9 -3.02 -10.56 -27.02
CA GLN A 9 -2.95 -11.28 -25.76
C GLN A 9 -1.86 -10.70 -24.85
N VAL A 10 -0.70 -10.37 -25.42
CA VAL A 10 0.40 -9.68 -24.71
C VAL A 10 -0.04 -8.30 -24.23
N ARG A 11 -0.80 -7.55 -25.05
CA ARG A 11 -1.31 -6.23 -24.66
C ARG A 11 -2.31 -6.31 -23.50
N ARG A 12 -3.16 -7.33 -23.48
CA ARG A 12 -4.14 -7.59 -22.41
C ARG A 12 -3.45 -8.02 -21.11
N GLU A 13 -2.43 -8.87 -21.18
CA GLU A 13 -1.61 -9.27 -20.02
C GLU A 13 -0.92 -8.05 -19.39
N ARG A 14 -0.29 -7.18 -20.20
CA ARG A 14 0.34 -5.94 -19.71
C ARG A 14 -0.68 -4.99 -19.08
N ALA A 15 -1.89 -4.89 -19.63
CA ALA A 15 -2.96 -4.07 -19.05
C ALA A 15 -3.42 -4.62 -17.68
N LEU A 16 -3.56 -5.95 -17.54
CA LEU A 16 -3.91 -6.57 -16.26
C LEU A 16 -2.82 -6.38 -15.21
N VAL A 17 -1.54 -6.56 -15.58
CA VAL A 17 -0.42 -6.26 -14.68
C VAL A 17 -0.44 -4.79 -14.26
N GLY A 18 -0.67 -3.88 -15.21
CA GLY A 18 -0.80 -2.45 -14.94
C GLY A 18 -1.94 -2.15 -13.97
N LEU A 19 -3.10 -2.78 -14.14
CA LEU A 19 -4.25 -2.63 -13.24
C LEU A 19 -3.92 -3.09 -11.81
N TRP A 20 -3.29 -4.26 -11.65
CA TRP A 20 -2.88 -4.77 -10.34
C TRP A 20 -1.84 -3.86 -9.67
N LEU A 21 -0.92 -3.29 -10.46
CA LEU A 21 0.06 -2.33 -9.95
C LEU A 21 -0.62 -1.05 -9.46
N VAL A 22 -1.58 -0.50 -10.24
CA VAL A 22 -2.36 0.67 -9.82
C VAL A 22 -3.14 0.36 -8.54
N MET A 23 -3.80 -0.79 -8.46
CA MET A 23 -4.53 -1.21 -7.26
C MET A 23 -3.61 -1.36 -6.05
N ALA A 24 -2.41 -1.92 -6.22
CA ALA A 24 -1.43 -2.04 -5.13
C ALA A 24 -0.97 -0.67 -4.63
N VAL A 25 -0.74 0.30 -5.52
CA VAL A 25 -0.38 1.68 -5.14
C VAL A 25 -1.53 2.39 -4.44
N LEU A 26 -2.77 2.24 -4.92
CA LEU A 26 -3.94 2.83 -4.28
C LEU A 26 -4.15 2.25 -2.87
N LEU A 27 -4.03 0.93 -2.72
CA LEU A 27 -4.12 0.27 -1.43
C LEU A 27 -2.99 0.73 -0.49
N TRP A 28 -1.76 0.81 -1.00
CA TRP A 28 -0.62 1.29 -0.22
C TRP A 28 -0.89 2.69 0.33
N ASN A 29 -1.37 3.64 -0.49
CA ASN A 29 -1.72 4.99 -0.04
C ASN A 29 -2.85 4.98 0.98
N GLY A 30 -3.92 4.21 0.72
CA GLY A 30 -5.07 4.15 1.63
C GLY A 30 -4.71 3.60 3.01
N VAL A 31 -3.91 2.53 3.07
CA VAL A 31 -3.43 1.97 4.34
C VAL A 31 -2.46 2.93 5.03
N TYR A 32 -1.57 3.57 4.28
CA TYR A 32 -0.60 4.52 4.81
C TYR A 32 -1.30 5.71 5.47
N ASP A 33 -2.25 6.33 4.78
CA ASP A 33 -2.99 7.48 5.29
C ASP A 33 -3.84 7.12 6.51
N MET A 34 -4.45 5.93 6.52
CA MET A 34 -5.22 5.44 7.66
C MET A 34 -4.34 5.26 8.90
N SER A 35 -3.18 4.61 8.75
CA SER A 35 -2.22 4.38 9.83
C SER A 35 -1.57 5.69 10.31
N LEU A 36 -1.19 6.59 9.40
CA LEU A 36 -0.59 7.87 9.75
C LEU A 36 -1.59 8.80 10.45
N GLY A 37 -2.87 8.71 10.08
CA GLY A 37 -3.95 9.48 10.71
C GLY A 37 -4.09 9.23 12.21
N GLU A 38 -3.70 8.05 12.72
CA GLU A 38 -3.66 7.77 14.16
C GLU A 38 -2.55 8.57 14.86
N GLY A 39 -1.35 8.63 14.27
CA GLY A 39 -0.22 9.41 14.80
C GLY A 39 -0.50 10.92 14.82
N ILE A 40 -1.19 11.43 13.79
CA ILE A 40 -1.61 12.85 13.73
C ILE A 40 -2.59 13.18 14.87
N LYS A 41 -3.58 12.32 15.11
CA LYS A 41 -4.54 12.53 16.21
C LYS A 41 -3.85 12.55 17.57
N GLU A 42 -2.90 11.65 17.79
CA GLU A 42 -2.11 11.59 19.03
C GLU A 42 -1.28 12.87 19.21
N TYR A 43 -0.62 13.34 18.16
CA TYR A 43 0.12 14.61 18.20
C TYR A 43 -0.79 15.80 18.56
N LEU A 44 -1.96 15.91 17.90
CA LEU A 44 -2.91 16.99 18.17
C LEU A 44 -3.42 16.96 19.62
N PHE A 45 -3.69 15.76 20.15
CA PHE A 45 -4.13 15.59 21.53
C PHE A 45 -3.04 16.02 22.53
N ARG A 46 -1.79 15.60 22.31
CA ARG A 46 -0.65 16.00 23.16
C ARG A 46 -0.35 17.49 23.09
N SER A 47 -0.51 18.08 21.92
CA SER A 47 -0.33 19.53 21.72
C SER A 47 -1.39 20.32 22.48
N ALA A 48 -2.65 19.90 22.42
CA ALA A 48 -3.74 20.51 23.18
C ALA A 48 -3.53 20.40 24.70
N LEU A 49 -3.02 19.26 25.18
CA LEU A 49 -2.64 19.06 26.59
C LEU A 49 -1.50 20.00 27.01
N HIS A 50 -0.52 20.21 26.14
CA HIS A 50 0.58 21.15 26.39
C HIS A 50 0.08 22.60 26.46
N GLU A 51 -0.74 23.03 25.51
CA GLU A 51 -1.36 24.37 25.51
C GLU A 51 -2.24 24.61 26.75
N ALA A 52 -2.89 23.56 27.26
CA ALA A 52 -3.64 23.61 28.52
C ALA A 52 -2.76 23.63 29.79
N GLY A 53 -1.42 23.62 29.64
CA GLY A 53 -0.46 23.56 30.75
C GLY A 53 -0.43 22.21 31.47
N ARG A 54 -0.98 21.15 30.85
CA ARG A 54 -1.15 19.81 31.46
C ARG A 54 -0.15 18.76 30.94
N ALA A 55 0.72 19.11 30.00
CA ALA A 55 1.78 18.23 29.50
C ALA A 55 3.03 19.01 29.06
N PRO A 56 4.21 18.37 29.00
CA PRO A 56 5.42 18.96 28.41
C PRO A 56 5.25 19.23 26.91
N SER A 57 6.06 20.13 26.35
CA SER A 57 6.09 20.39 24.91
C SER A 57 6.57 19.14 24.16
N VAL A 58 5.85 18.72 23.13
CA VAL A 58 6.21 17.54 22.32
C VAL A 58 6.43 17.96 20.87
N SER A 59 7.58 17.57 20.30
CA SER A 59 7.86 17.81 18.88
C SER A 59 7.05 16.84 18.00
N ILE A 60 6.49 17.37 16.91
CA ILE A 60 5.77 16.62 15.86
C ILE A 60 6.60 15.43 15.40
N ALA A 61 7.87 15.67 15.07
CA ALA A 61 8.75 14.65 14.51
C ALA A 61 8.93 13.47 15.48
N THR A 62 9.10 13.76 16.77
CA THR A 62 9.28 12.73 17.80
C THR A 62 8.03 11.87 18.01
N VAL A 63 6.84 12.43 17.77
CA VAL A 63 5.59 11.67 17.84
C VAL A 63 5.36 10.89 16.56
N LEU A 64 5.54 11.50 15.37
CA LEU A 64 5.16 10.89 14.10
C LEU A 64 6.18 9.88 13.55
N ASP A 65 7.47 10.01 13.81
CA ASP A 65 8.50 9.12 13.25
C ASP A 65 8.19 7.61 13.41
N PRO A 66 7.81 7.11 14.60
CA PRO A 66 7.43 5.70 14.73
C PRO A 66 6.18 5.33 13.93
N TYR A 67 5.18 6.23 13.85
CA TYR A 67 3.97 5.99 13.06
C TYR A 67 4.24 5.99 11.56
N ILE A 68 5.16 6.82 11.07
CA ILE A 68 5.57 6.83 9.67
C ILE A 68 6.22 5.48 9.31
N PHE A 69 7.12 4.99 10.17
CA PHE A 69 7.77 3.71 9.95
C PHE A 69 6.76 2.55 9.95
N ASP A 70 5.89 2.49 10.96
CA ASP A 70 4.86 1.45 11.06
C ASP A 70 3.85 1.52 9.92
N ALA A 71 3.37 2.72 9.57
CA ALA A 71 2.46 2.93 8.45
C ALA A 71 3.08 2.48 7.12
N ALA A 72 4.35 2.84 6.88
CA ALA A 72 5.07 2.40 5.69
C ALA A 72 5.23 0.88 5.65
N TRP A 73 5.52 0.25 6.79
CA TRP A 73 5.73 -1.19 6.87
C TRP A 73 4.44 -1.98 6.64
N VAL A 74 3.36 -1.60 7.34
CA VAL A 74 2.03 -2.23 7.20
C VAL A 74 1.51 -2.05 5.77
N SER A 75 1.63 -0.86 5.20
CA SER A 75 1.21 -0.58 3.81
C SER A 75 2.00 -1.40 2.80
N THR A 76 3.31 -1.51 2.98
CA THR A 76 4.17 -2.30 2.10
C THR A 76 3.84 -3.78 2.16
N PHE A 77 3.56 -4.30 3.37
CA PHE A 77 3.14 -5.69 3.55
C PHE A 77 1.85 -5.99 2.78
N TRP A 78 0.80 -5.18 2.97
CA TRP A 78 -0.48 -5.37 2.29
C TRP A 78 -0.41 -5.16 0.77
N ALA A 79 0.31 -4.14 0.32
CA ALA A 79 0.53 -3.90 -1.11
C ALA A 79 1.26 -5.07 -1.78
N SER A 80 2.27 -5.64 -1.10
CA SER A 80 3.00 -6.81 -1.58
C SER A 80 2.12 -8.05 -1.67
N LEU A 81 1.27 -8.28 -0.67
CA LEU A 81 0.31 -9.38 -0.65
C LEU A 81 -0.67 -9.30 -1.84
N VAL A 82 -1.23 -8.12 -2.08
CA VAL A 82 -2.18 -7.88 -3.17
C VAL A 82 -1.50 -7.97 -4.54
N MET A 83 -0.28 -7.44 -4.66
CA MET A 83 0.51 -7.58 -5.88
C MET A 83 0.81 -9.06 -6.18
N LEU A 84 1.24 -9.83 -5.18
CA LEU A 84 1.47 -11.28 -5.32
C LEU A 84 0.20 -12.02 -5.73
N ALA A 85 -0.93 -11.72 -5.10
CA ALA A 85 -2.21 -12.30 -5.46
C ALA A 85 -2.56 -12.00 -6.94
N GLY A 86 -2.38 -10.76 -7.37
CA GLY A 86 -2.63 -10.36 -8.77
C GLY A 86 -1.76 -11.09 -9.78
N LEU A 87 -0.45 -11.21 -9.49
CA LEU A 87 0.48 -11.96 -10.34
C LEU A 87 0.14 -13.45 -10.39
N LEU A 88 -0.28 -14.03 -9.26
CA LEU A 88 -0.73 -15.41 -9.20
C LEU A 88 -2.01 -15.62 -10.01
N THR A 89 -2.98 -14.71 -9.94
CA THR A 89 -4.21 -14.77 -10.75
C THR A 89 -3.88 -14.76 -12.24
N ILE A 90 -3.02 -13.86 -12.69
CA ILE A 90 -2.58 -13.80 -14.10
C ILE A 90 -1.87 -15.10 -14.49
N ARG A 91 -1.00 -15.63 -13.63
CA ARG A 91 -0.27 -16.88 -13.88
C ARG A 91 -1.19 -18.09 -13.99
N VAL A 92 -2.21 -18.19 -13.14
CA VAL A 92 -3.21 -19.26 -13.19
C VAL A 92 -4.06 -19.15 -14.45
N MET A 93 -4.54 -17.95 -14.77
CA MET A 93 -5.34 -17.70 -15.97
C MET A 93 -4.57 -18.01 -17.26
N ARG A 94 -3.26 -17.75 -17.27
CA ARG A 94 -2.40 -18.13 -18.40
C ARG A 94 -2.32 -19.65 -18.55
N ARG A 95 -2.13 -20.39 -17.45
CA ARG A 95 -2.08 -21.86 -17.49
C ARG A 95 -3.40 -22.48 -17.94
N SER A 96 -4.54 -21.93 -17.54
CA SER A 96 -5.85 -22.45 -17.95
C SER A 96 -6.18 -22.20 -19.43
N HIS A 97 -5.51 -21.24 -20.08
CA HIS A 97 -5.64 -21.02 -21.52
C HIS A 97 -4.72 -21.93 -22.37
N GLU A 98 -3.75 -22.60 -21.75
CA GLU A 98 -2.80 -23.51 -22.41
C GLU A 98 -3.19 -25.00 -22.30
N ALA A 99 -4.15 -25.35 -21.42
CA ALA A 99 -4.67 -26.70 -21.18
C ALA A 99 -5.99 -26.92 -21.92
#